data_AF-A0A3B8HK56-F1
#
_entry.id   AF-A0A3B8HK56-F1
#
_cell.length_a   1.000
_cell.length_b   1.000
_cell.length_c   1.000
_cell.angle_alpha   90.00
_cell.angle_beta   90.00
_cell.angle_gamma   90.00
#
_symmetry.space_group_name_H-M   'P 1'
#
loop_
_entity.id
_entity.type
_entity.pdbx_description
1 polymer ?
#
loop_
_entity_poly.entity_id
_entity_poly.type
_entity_poly.pdbx_seq_one_letter_code
_entity_poly.pdbx_strand_id
1 'polypeptide(L)'
;SIEMIEAVGHHFMGEFFRCCGERLKDDGMMLLQAITIADHVFEEHKRSVDFIKRYIFPGSCIPSIAAMCGAIAAKSDLRLFHLEDITPHYATTLRSWRQRFLANLDAVKRLGYSETFIRMWEFYFCYCEAGFAERYLGDVQMLLTKPRCRRAPLLPVLNS
;
A
#
# COMPACT_ATOMS: atom_id res chain seq x y z
N SER A 1 -0.54 7.87 -6.97
CA SER A 1 -0.21 7.84 -5.53
C SER A 1 0.41 6.50 -5.24
N ILE A 2 1.59 6.46 -4.63
CA ILE A 2 2.31 5.21 -4.34
C ILE A 2 2.55 5.17 -2.83
N GLU A 3 2.02 4.15 -2.14
CA GLU A 3 2.29 3.86 -0.72
C GLU A 3 2.05 5.04 0.24
N MET A 4 1.04 5.87 -0.08
CA MET A 4 0.64 7.02 0.74
C MET A 4 -0.64 6.78 1.54
N ILE A 5 -1.52 5.89 1.07
CA ILE A 5 -2.87 5.72 1.64
C ILE A 5 -2.82 5.12 3.05
N GLU A 6 -1.76 4.37 3.34
CA GLU A 6 -1.41 3.79 4.62
C GLU A 6 -1.16 4.87 5.68
N ALA A 7 -0.62 6.02 5.26
CA ALA A 7 -0.35 7.17 6.14
C ALA A 7 -1.56 8.10 6.30
N VAL A 8 -2.57 8.03 5.40
CA VAL A 8 -3.81 8.82 5.49
C VAL A 8 -4.65 8.39 6.69
N GLY A 9 -4.64 7.10 7.00
CA GLY A 9 -5.43 6.51 8.08
C GLY A 9 -6.90 6.29 7.70
N HIS A 10 -7.53 5.31 8.36
CA HIS A 10 -8.84 4.80 7.97
C HIS A 10 -9.98 5.83 8.10
N HIS A 11 -9.85 6.86 8.94
CA HIS A 11 -10.85 7.92 9.09
C HIS A 11 -10.92 8.87 7.88
N PHE A 12 -9.81 9.05 7.16
CA PHE A 12 -9.68 10.08 6.12
C PHE A 12 -9.65 9.51 4.70
N MET A 13 -9.78 8.20 4.55
CA MET A 13 -9.72 7.52 3.26
C MET A 13 -10.78 8.04 2.26
N GLY A 14 -12.01 8.30 2.72
CA GLY A 14 -13.04 8.89 1.85
C GLY A 14 -12.69 10.31 1.38
N GLU A 15 -12.13 11.12 2.27
CA GLU A 15 -11.69 12.48 1.96
C GLU A 15 -10.50 12.49 0.99
N PHE A 16 -9.57 11.54 1.14
CA PHE A 16 -8.49 11.31 0.20
C PHE A 16 -9.03 11.03 -1.21
N PHE A 17 -9.95 10.08 -1.37
CA PHE A 17 -10.52 9.76 -2.68
C PHE A 17 -11.35 10.90 -3.28
N ARG A 18 -12.09 11.65 -2.46
CA ARG A 18 -12.77 12.89 -2.88
C ARG A 18 -11.79 13.88 -3.48
N CYS A 19 -10.74 14.21 -2.71
CA CYS A 19 -9.71 15.15 -3.11
C CYS A 19 -8.97 14.72 -4.39
N CYS A 20 -8.69 13.43 -4.55
CA CYS A 20 -8.10 12.90 -5.78
C CYS A 20 -9.06 13.04 -6.97
N GLY A 21 -10.34 12.68 -6.80
CA GLY A 21 -11.35 12.77 -7.85
C GLY A 21 -11.59 14.20 -8.34
N GLU A 22 -11.54 15.20 -7.46
CA GLU A 22 -11.69 16.63 -7.80
C GLU A 22 -10.51 17.22 -8.57
N ARG A 23 -9.32 16.62 -8.45
CA ARG A 23 -8.10 17.09 -9.11
C ARG A 23 -7.88 16.47 -10.49
N LEU A 24 -8.70 15.50 -10.87
CA LEU A 24 -8.68 14.90 -12.21
C LEU A 24 -9.64 15.63 -13.14
N LYS A 25 -9.28 15.72 -14.42
CA LYS A 25 -10.21 16.05 -15.50
C LYS A 25 -11.36 15.03 -15.53
N ASP A 26 -12.51 15.35 -16.09
CA ASP A 26 -13.67 14.43 -16.12
C ASP A 26 -13.41 13.10 -16.85
N ASP A 27 -12.41 13.04 -17.71
CA ASP A 27 -11.94 11.86 -18.44
C ASP A 27 -10.62 11.29 -17.89
N GLY A 28 -10.15 11.83 -16.78
CA GLY A 28 -8.88 11.52 -16.15
C GLY A 28 -8.84 10.15 -15.46
N MET A 29 -7.63 9.76 -15.08
CA MET A 29 -7.32 8.50 -14.42
C MET A 29 -6.35 8.73 -13.26
N MET A 30 -6.42 7.86 -12.26
CA MET A 30 -5.50 7.81 -11.13
C MET A 30 -5.00 6.38 -10.95
N LEU A 31 -3.69 6.24 -10.76
CA LEU A 31 -3.10 5.00 -10.25
C LEU A 31 -2.85 5.14 -8.75
N LEU A 32 -3.31 4.18 -7.97
CA LEU A 32 -3.02 4.03 -6.55
C LEU A 32 -2.28 2.70 -6.34
N GLN A 33 -1.07 2.75 -5.78
CA GLN A 33 -0.43 1.56 -5.19
C GLN A 33 -0.61 1.61 -3.67
N ALA A 34 -1.00 0.47 -3.09
CA ALA A 34 -1.28 0.36 -1.66
C ALA A 34 -0.92 -1.02 -1.13
N ILE A 35 -0.23 -1.05 0.00
CA ILE A 35 -0.15 -2.21 0.87
C ILE A 35 -1.54 -2.43 1.46
N THR A 36 -2.01 -3.67 1.45
CA THR A 36 -3.34 -4.06 1.93
C THR A 36 -3.27 -5.15 2.97
N ILE A 37 -4.30 -5.24 3.79
CA ILE A 37 -4.57 -6.37 4.68
C ILE A 37 -5.87 -7.06 4.26
N ALA A 38 -5.99 -8.35 4.60
CA ALA A 38 -7.20 -9.11 4.31
C ALA A 38 -8.46 -8.47 4.94
N ASP A 39 -9.56 -8.45 4.18
CA ASP A 39 -10.78 -7.74 4.60
C ASP A 39 -11.35 -8.23 5.93
N HIS A 40 -11.30 -9.55 6.18
CA HIS A 40 -11.87 -10.14 7.38
C HIS A 40 -11.15 -9.77 8.69
N VAL A 41 -9.88 -9.34 8.62
CA VAL A 41 -9.10 -8.89 9.80
C VAL A 41 -9.00 -7.37 9.91
N PHE A 42 -9.48 -6.61 8.92
CA PHE A 42 -9.27 -5.17 8.85
C PHE A 42 -9.86 -4.42 10.05
N GLU A 43 -11.07 -4.79 10.49
CA GLU A 43 -11.76 -4.14 11.61
C GLU A 43 -11.02 -4.29 12.94
N GLU A 44 -10.35 -5.43 13.14
CA GLU A 44 -9.48 -5.67 14.28
C GLU A 44 -8.15 -4.93 14.11
N HIS A 45 -7.51 -5.10 12.94
CA HIS A 45 -6.21 -4.53 12.65
C HIS A 45 -6.20 -2.99 12.76
N LYS A 46 -7.25 -2.29 12.33
CA LYS A 46 -7.30 -0.82 12.42
C LYS A 46 -7.34 -0.31 13.87
N ARG A 47 -7.72 -1.16 14.84
CA ARG A 47 -7.78 -0.83 16.28
C ARG A 47 -6.55 -1.32 17.06
N SER A 48 -5.75 -2.22 16.48
CA SER A 48 -4.55 -2.75 17.13
C SER A 48 -3.31 -1.88 16.88
N VAL A 49 -2.38 -1.90 17.83
CA VAL A 49 -1.04 -1.31 17.71
C VAL A 49 -0.04 -2.45 17.66
N ASP A 50 0.51 -2.70 16.48
CA ASP A 50 1.57 -3.70 16.28
C ASP A 50 2.97 -3.06 16.34
N PHE A 51 4.00 -3.89 16.12
CA PHE A 51 5.39 -3.44 16.05
C PHE A 51 5.60 -2.32 15.03
N ILE A 52 4.95 -2.41 13.86
CA ILE A 52 5.10 -1.45 12.76
C ILE A 52 4.54 -0.09 13.18
N LYS A 53 3.30 -0.05 13.68
CA LYS A 53 2.67 1.19 14.16
C LYS A 53 3.38 1.78 15.38
N ARG A 54 4.02 0.94 16.21
CA ARG A 54 4.71 1.41 17.41
C ARG A 54 6.07 2.03 17.10
N TYR A 55 6.85 1.44 16.19
CA TYR A 55 8.27 1.77 16.04
C TYR A 55 8.69 2.28 14.66
N ILE A 56 7.94 1.96 13.61
CA ILE A 56 8.34 2.26 12.23
C ILE A 56 7.45 3.35 11.61
N PHE A 57 6.13 3.16 11.65
CA PHE A 57 5.14 4.08 11.08
C PHE A 57 4.02 4.44 12.08
N PRO A 58 4.30 5.34 13.04
CA PRO A 58 3.29 5.80 13.99
C PRO A 58 2.07 6.42 13.30
N GLY A 59 0.88 5.92 13.65
CA GLY A 59 -0.40 6.41 13.12
C GLY A 59 -0.81 5.82 11.77
N SER A 60 0.02 4.99 11.12
CA SER A 60 -0.37 4.34 9.88
C SER A 60 -1.48 3.32 10.08
N CYS A 61 -2.30 3.11 9.04
CA CYS A 61 -3.29 2.05 8.98
C CYS A 61 -3.27 1.43 7.60
N ILE A 62 -2.90 0.15 7.52
CA ILE A 62 -2.97 -0.60 6.27
C ILE A 62 -4.46 -0.80 5.92
N PRO A 63 -4.95 -0.31 4.78
CA PRO A 63 -6.34 -0.48 4.38
C PRO A 63 -6.63 -1.90 3.90
N SER A 64 -7.92 -2.24 3.78
CA SER A 64 -8.35 -3.40 3.00
C SER A 64 -8.94 -2.96 1.66
N ILE A 65 -9.03 -3.89 0.70
CA ILE A 65 -9.59 -3.60 -0.62
C ILE A 65 -11.06 -3.18 -0.49
N ALA A 66 -11.87 -3.88 0.32
CA ALA A 66 -13.26 -3.52 0.53
C ALA A 66 -13.41 -2.15 1.18
N ALA A 67 -12.54 -1.81 2.14
CA ALA A 67 -12.56 -0.51 2.80
C ALA A 67 -12.23 0.62 1.81
N MET A 68 -11.22 0.45 0.95
CA MET A 68 -10.89 1.41 -0.11
C MET A 68 -12.04 1.57 -1.11
N CYS A 69 -12.58 0.47 -1.63
CA CYS A 69 -13.70 0.48 -2.57
C CYS A 69 -14.95 1.16 -1.96
N GLY A 70 -15.25 0.90 -0.70
CA GLY A 70 -16.34 1.55 0.03
C GLY A 70 -16.14 3.06 0.15
N ALA A 71 -14.92 3.50 0.48
CA ALA A 71 -14.59 4.92 0.56
C ALA A 71 -14.65 5.63 -0.79
N ILE A 72 -14.15 4.99 -1.86
CA ILE A 72 -14.26 5.47 -3.25
C ILE A 72 -15.73 5.70 -3.61
N ALA A 73 -16.57 4.68 -3.41
CA ALA A 73 -17.99 4.72 -3.75
C ALA A 73 -18.78 5.76 -2.94
N ALA A 74 -18.41 5.96 -1.67
CA ALA A 74 -19.12 6.86 -0.77
C ALA A 74 -18.78 8.34 -0.98
N LYS A 75 -17.58 8.68 -1.48
CA LYS A 75 -17.04 10.05 -1.43
C LYS A 75 -16.45 10.55 -2.75
N SER A 76 -16.48 9.78 -3.82
CA SER A 76 -15.96 10.21 -5.13
C SER A 76 -16.81 9.68 -6.30
N ASP A 77 -16.57 10.19 -7.50
CA ASP A 77 -17.13 9.66 -8.76
C ASP A 77 -16.15 8.72 -9.49
N LEU A 78 -15.05 8.37 -8.83
CA LEU A 78 -14.05 7.44 -9.35
C LEU A 78 -14.63 6.03 -9.36
N ARG A 79 -14.20 5.25 -10.36
CA ARG A 79 -14.55 3.83 -10.48
C ARG A 79 -13.28 3.00 -10.56
N LEU A 80 -13.26 1.87 -9.86
CA LEU A 80 -12.21 0.87 -10.03
C LEU A 80 -12.31 0.29 -11.43
N PHE A 81 -11.28 0.53 -12.25
CA PHE A 81 -11.18 0.03 -13.61
C PHE A 81 -10.34 -1.24 -13.69
N HIS A 82 -9.26 -1.30 -12.90
CA HIS A 82 -8.40 -2.47 -12.81
C HIS A 82 -7.73 -2.54 -11.46
N LEU A 83 -7.44 -3.76 -11.02
CA LEU A 83 -6.62 -4.05 -9.85
C LEU A 83 -5.62 -5.14 -10.23
N GLU A 84 -4.35 -4.87 -10.03
CA GLU A 84 -3.26 -5.83 -10.17
C GLU A 84 -2.66 -6.12 -8.80
N ASP A 85 -2.53 -7.40 -8.44
CA ASP A 85 -1.87 -7.83 -7.21
C ASP A 85 -0.37 -8.05 -7.50
N ILE A 86 0.47 -7.22 -6.90
CA ILE A 86 1.92 -7.23 -7.03
C ILE A 86 2.63 -7.75 -5.77
N THR A 87 1.89 -8.34 -4.83
CA THR A 87 2.41 -8.89 -3.56
C THR A 87 3.68 -9.74 -3.68
N PRO A 88 3.84 -10.65 -4.68
CA PRO A 88 5.07 -11.44 -4.80
C PRO A 88 6.33 -10.59 -4.99
N HIS A 89 6.20 -9.43 -5.63
CA HIS A 89 7.30 -8.53 -5.88
C HIS A 89 7.79 -7.89 -4.59
N TYR A 90 6.88 -7.58 -3.66
CA TYR A 90 7.22 -6.86 -2.43
C TYR A 90 8.08 -7.69 -1.46
N ALA A 91 7.81 -8.99 -1.35
CA ALA A 91 8.68 -9.91 -0.59
C ALA A 91 10.11 -9.91 -1.15
N THR A 92 10.26 -9.92 -2.47
CA THR A 92 11.57 -9.85 -3.16
C THR A 92 12.27 -8.51 -2.92
N THR A 93 11.51 -7.41 -2.94
CA THR A 93 12.00 -6.06 -2.64
C THR A 93 12.55 -5.97 -1.21
N LEU A 94 11.80 -6.42 -0.21
CA LEU A 94 12.21 -6.40 1.20
C LEU A 94 13.46 -7.25 1.46
N ARG A 95 13.53 -8.45 0.86
CA ARG A 95 14.73 -9.28 0.90
C ARG A 95 15.95 -8.55 0.34
N SER A 96 15.78 -7.91 -0.82
CA SER A 96 16.84 -7.17 -1.49
C SER A 96 17.29 -5.95 -0.67
N TRP A 97 16.35 -5.23 -0.04
CA TRP A 97 16.66 -4.13 0.87
C TRP A 97 17.42 -4.61 2.09
N ARG A 98 16.99 -5.70 2.73
CA ARG A 98 17.69 -6.31 3.86
C ARG A 98 19.12 -6.69 3.50
N GLN A 99 19.32 -7.40 2.39
CA GLN A 99 20.66 -7.81 1.95
C GLN A 99 21.58 -6.62 1.72
N ARG A 100 21.10 -5.57 1.06
CA ARG A 100 21.87 -4.34 0.82
C ARG A 100 22.16 -3.59 2.11
N PHE A 101 21.20 -3.52 3.04
CA PHE A 101 21.38 -2.90 4.35
C PHE A 101 22.48 -3.62 5.15
N LEU A 102 22.42 -4.95 5.22
CA LEU A 102 23.41 -5.77 5.93
C LEU A 102 24.81 -5.71 5.29
N ALA A 103 24.88 -5.64 3.96
CA ALA A 103 26.14 -5.48 3.25
C ALA A 103 26.81 -4.10 3.49
N ASN A 104 26.09 -3.12 4.02
CA ASN A 104 26.56 -1.75 4.23
C ASN A 104 26.54 -1.31 5.71
N LEU A 105 26.53 -2.26 6.66
CA LEU A 105 26.42 -1.92 8.09
C LEU A 105 27.52 -0.99 8.58
N ASP A 106 28.76 -1.10 8.08
CA ASP A 106 29.83 -0.19 8.48
C ASP A 106 29.53 1.26 8.09
N ALA A 107 28.91 1.48 6.92
CA ALA A 107 28.47 2.80 6.50
C ALA A 107 27.31 3.30 7.37
N VAL A 108 26.33 2.44 7.68
CA VAL A 108 25.21 2.76 8.57
C VAL A 108 25.71 3.15 9.96
N LYS A 109 26.66 2.40 10.53
CA LYS A 109 27.26 2.71 11.85
C LYS A 109 28.02 4.04 11.81
N ARG A 110 28.75 4.34 10.74
CA ARG A 110 29.44 5.64 10.56
C ARG A 110 28.50 6.84 10.51
N LEU A 111 27.23 6.65 10.12
CA LEU A 111 26.20 7.70 10.18
C LEU A 111 25.68 7.94 11.62
N GLY A 112 26.16 7.18 12.61
CA GLY A 112 25.77 7.33 14.02
C GLY A 112 24.57 6.49 14.44
N TYR A 113 24.08 5.57 13.58
CA TYR A 113 22.99 4.68 13.94
C TYR A 113 23.45 3.59 14.92
N SER A 114 22.66 3.39 15.99
CA SER A 114 22.98 2.44 17.05
C SER A 114 22.72 0.99 16.63
N GLU A 115 23.33 0.05 17.35
CA GLU A 115 23.03 -1.39 17.19
C GLU A 115 21.54 -1.70 17.40
N THR A 116 20.88 -0.99 18.33
CA THR A 116 19.42 -1.12 18.54
C THR A 116 18.63 -0.72 17.30
N PHE A 117 19.00 0.39 16.64
CA PHE A 117 18.37 0.82 15.39
C PHE A 117 18.59 -0.22 14.28
N ILE A 118 19.81 -0.73 14.16
CA ILE A 118 20.18 -1.72 13.14
C ILE A 118 19.35 -3.00 13.32
N ARG A 119 19.28 -3.53 14.55
CA ARG A 119 18.48 -4.73 14.85
C ARG A 119 16.99 -4.50 14.63
N MET A 120 16.49 -3.31 14.95
CA MET A 120 15.09 -2.95 14.70
C MET A 120 14.76 -2.94 13.20
N TRP A 121 15.64 -2.38 12.37
CA TRP A 121 15.46 -2.37 10.92
C TRP A 121 15.61 -3.73 10.28
N GLU A 122 16.57 -4.54 10.72
CA GLU A 122 16.67 -5.92 10.25
C GLU A 122 15.39 -6.71 10.59
N PHE A 123 14.89 -6.57 11.82
CA PHE A 123 13.64 -7.21 12.22
C PHE A 123 12.46 -6.70 11.39
N TYR A 124 12.36 -5.40 11.14
CA TYR A 124 11.34 -4.82 10.25
C TYR A 124 11.36 -5.48 8.86
N PHE A 125 12.53 -5.58 8.22
CA PHE A 125 12.60 -6.19 6.89
C PHE A 125 12.16 -7.65 6.90
N CYS A 126 12.64 -8.46 7.86
CA CYS A 126 12.24 -9.87 7.98
C CYS A 126 10.75 -10.02 8.26
N TYR A 127 10.22 -9.22 9.18
CA TYR A 127 8.83 -9.26 9.60
C TYR A 127 7.89 -8.95 8.43
N CYS A 128 8.17 -7.87 7.70
CA CYS A 128 7.38 -7.52 6.53
C CYS A 128 7.57 -8.54 5.39
N GLU A 129 8.79 -9.03 5.13
CA GLU A 129 9.04 -10.03 4.08
C GLU A 129 8.17 -11.28 4.31
N ALA A 130 8.15 -11.78 5.55
CA ALA A 130 7.29 -12.90 5.94
C ALA A 130 5.80 -12.56 5.76
N GLY A 131 5.37 -11.36 6.17
CA GLY A 131 3.97 -10.92 6.00
C GLY A 131 3.49 -10.96 4.54
N PHE A 132 4.32 -10.53 3.59
CA PHE A 132 3.99 -10.60 2.15
C PHE A 132 4.15 -12.02 1.59
N ALA A 133 5.19 -12.77 2.01
CA ALA A 133 5.42 -14.14 1.53
C ALA A 133 4.27 -15.09 1.92
N GLU A 134 3.74 -14.93 3.13
CA GLU A 134 2.61 -15.70 3.66
C GLU A 134 1.23 -15.14 3.25
N ARG A 135 1.20 -14.09 2.41
CA ARG A 135 -0.05 -13.43 1.94
C ARG A 135 -0.94 -12.89 3.06
N TYR A 136 -0.37 -12.67 4.25
CA TYR A 136 -1.06 -11.95 5.31
C TYR A 136 -1.20 -10.46 4.95
N LEU A 137 -0.16 -9.91 4.32
CA LEU A 137 -0.17 -8.61 3.65
C LEU A 137 -0.27 -8.81 2.14
N GLY A 138 -0.88 -7.85 1.46
CA GLY A 138 -0.87 -7.72 0.03
C GLY A 138 -0.29 -6.37 -0.41
N ASP A 139 0.08 -6.24 -1.68
CA ASP A 139 0.38 -4.97 -2.32
C ASP A 139 -0.30 -4.94 -3.69
N VAL A 140 -1.08 -3.89 -3.95
CA VAL A 140 -1.94 -3.81 -5.13
C VAL A 140 -1.77 -2.49 -5.86
N GLN A 141 -1.92 -2.53 -7.18
CA GLN A 141 -2.08 -1.35 -8.02
C GLN A 141 -3.52 -1.25 -8.51
N MET A 142 -4.23 -0.22 -8.07
CA MET A 142 -5.60 0.11 -8.44
C MET A 142 -5.61 1.24 -9.48
N LEU A 143 -6.10 0.94 -10.69
CA LEU A 143 -6.41 1.96 -11.69
C LEU A 143 -7.84 2.44 -11.48
N LEU A 144 -7.99 3.72 -11.17
CA LEU A 144 -9.26 4.40 -10.98
C LEU A 144 -9.53 5.36 -12.13
N THR A 145 -10.77 5.41 -12.61
CA THR A 145 -11.15 6.24 -13.76
C THR A 145 -12.33 7.14 -13.43
N LYS A 146 -12.34 8.35 -13.99
CA LYS A 146 -13.49 9.26 -13.94
C LYS A 146 -14.61 8.82 -14.90
N PRO A 147 -15.87 9.26 -14.70
CA PRO A 147 -17.03 8.75 -15.46
C PRO A 147 -16.96 8.95 -16.99
N ARG A 148 -16.25 9.98 -17.46
CA ARG A 148 -16.10 10.26 -18.90
C ARG A 148 -14.88 9.59 -19.51
N CYS A 149 -14.09 8.85 -18.73
CA CYS A 149 -12.98 8.06 -19.27
C CYS A 149 -13.53 6.98 -20.22
N ARG A 150 -12.91 6.83 -21.39
CA ARG A 150 -13.28 5.85 -22.44
C ARG A 150 -12.11 4.92 -22.77
N ARG A 151 -11.24 4.65 -21.79
CA ARG A 151 -10.10 3.77 -21.97
C ARG A 151 -10.58 2.36 -22.38
N ALA A 152 -9.89 1.76 -23.35
CA ALA A 152 -10.09 0.35 -23.68
C ALA A 152 -9.71 -0.56 -22.49
N PRO A 153 -10.30 -1.76 -22.39
CA PRO A 153 -9.87 -2.76 -21.41
C PRO A 153 -8.36 -3.04 -21.50
N LEU A 154 -7.73 -3.42 -20.39
CA LEU A 154 -6.29 -3.73 -20.37
C LEU A 154 -5.96 -5.03 -21.11
N LEU A 155 -6.83 -6.03 -20.96
CA LEU A 155 -6.75 -7.25 -21.74
C LEU A 155 -7.37 -7.02 -23.11
N PRO A 156 -6.81 -7.62 -24.17
CA PRO A 156 -7.36 -7.49 -25.52
C PRO A 156 -8.82 -7.96 -25.57
N VAL A 157 -9.59 -7.36 -26.48
CA VAL A 157 -10.93 -7.85 -26.80
C VAL A 157 -10.78 -9.28 -27.31
N LEU A 158 -11.52 -10.23 -26.73
CA LEU A 158 -11.54 -11.60 -27.22
C LEU A 158 -11.97 -11.56 -28.69
N ASN A 159 -11.10 -11.97 -29.60
CA ASN A 159 -11.48 -12.19 -30.98
C ASN A 159 -12.51 -13.32 -30.98
N SER A 160 -13.75 -12.99 -31.34
CA SER A 160 -14.83 -13.95 -31.61
C SER A 160 -14.51 -14.80 -32.83
#